data_AF-A0A161P5S4-F1
#
_entry.id   AF-A0A161P5S4-F1
#
_cell.length_a   1.000
_cell.length_b   1.000
_cell.length_c   1.000
_cell.angle_alpha   90.00
_cell.angle_beta   90.00
_cell.angle_gamma   90.00
#
_symmetry.space_group_name_H-M   'P 1'
#
loop_
_entity.id
_entity.type
_entity.pdbx_description
1 polymer ?
#
loop_
_entity_poly.entity_id
_entity_poly.type
_entity_poly.pdbx_seq_one_letter_code
_entity_poly.pdbx_strand_id
1 'polypeptide(L)'
;MIKNKKLLIFSVAASIIFGFLPNVGLIIEEGPFNYYYFGFPAVAFSYMGHGLFTFQILGILFNILIVYYLSLFVVKISNNIFLNKNQKTE
;
A
#
# COMPACT_ATOMS: atom_id res chain seq x y z
N MET A 1 16.25 10.85 11.10
CA MET A 1 15.43 11.52 10.07
C MET A 1 15.47 10.69 8.79
N ILE A 2 14.48 9.81 8.56
CA ILE A 2 14.39 9.10 7.27
C ILE A 2 14.17 10.17 6.21
N LYS A 3 15.11 10.31 5.26
CA LYS A 3 14.96 11.26 4.14
C LYS A 3 13.68 10.89 3.41
N ASN A 4 12.72 11.82 3.30
CA ASN A 4 11.37 11.60 2.76
C ASN A 4 11.33 10.75 1.47
N LYS A 5 12.36 10.86 0.62
CA LYS A 5 12.55 10.06 -0.59
C LYS A 5 12.62 8.54 -0.34
N LYS A 6 13.33 8.09 0.71
CA LYS A 6 13.41 6.65 1.06
C LYS A 6 12.06 6.12 1.51
N LEU A 7 11.31 6.92 2.27
CA LEU A 7 9.98 6.56 2.76
C LEU A 7 8.96 6.48 1.61
N LEU A 8 9.05 7.41 0.64
CA LEU A 8 8.26 7.36 -0.59
C LEU A 8 8.55 6.08 -1.40
N ILE A 9 9.83 5.77 -1.65
CA ILE A 9 10.23 4.55 -2.38
C ILE A 9 9.69 3.30 -1.69
N PHE A 10 9.84 3.21 -0.37
CA PHE A 10 9.26 2.12 0.40
C PHE A 10 7.74 2.05 0.24
N SER A 11 7.06 3.19 0.29
CA SER A 11 5.60 3.25 0.18
C SER A 11 5.10 2.78 -1.19
N VAL A 12 5.81 3.15 -2.26
CA VAL A 12 5.53 2.65 -3.61
C VAL A 12 5.72 1.14 -3.69
N ALA A 13 6.86 0.62 -3.22
CA ALA A 13 7.15 -0.82 -3.24
C ALA A 13 6.13 -1.62 -2.41
N ALA A 14 5.84 -1.17 -1.20
CA ALA A 14 4.85 -1.80 -0.32
C ALA A 14 3.44 -1.75 -0.92
N SER A 15 3.04 -0.63 -1.54
CA SER A 15 1.75 -0.52 -2.22
C SER A 15 1.61 -1.52 -3.38
N ILE A 16 2.68 -1.78 -4.13
CA ILE A 16 2.70 -2.81 -5.17
C ILE A 16 2.54 -4.18 -4.53
N ILE A 17 3.38 -4.52 -3.54
CA ILE A 17 3.36 -5.83 -2.88
C ILE A 17 1.98 -6.15 -2.28
N PHE A 18 1.38 -5.21 -1.55
CA PHE A 18 0.05 -5.41 -0.97
C PHE A 18 -1.07 -5.47 -2.03
N GLY A 19 -0.96 -4.70 -3.11
CA GLY A 19 -1.93 -4.71 -4.20
C GLY A 19 -2.00 -6.02 -4.98
N PHE A 20 -0.89 -6.77 -5.06
CA PHE A 20 -0.83 -8.08 -5.71
C PHE A 20 -1.00 -9.26 -4.73
N LEU A 21 -1.21 -8.99 -3.44
CA LEU A 21 -1.32 -10.04 -2.44
C LEU A 21 -2.71 -10.71 -2.52
N PRO A 22 -2.82 -12.03 -2.77
CA PRO A 22 -4.10 -12.69 -3.06
C PRO A 22 -5.17 -12.55 -1.97
N ASN A 23 -4.75 -12.46 -0.70
CA ASN A 23 -5.66 -12.41 0.44
C ASN A 23 -6.04 -10.98 0.86
N VAL A 24 -5.48 -9.95 0.21
CA VAL A 24 -5.60 -8.56 0.66
C VAL A 24 -5.93 -7.62 -0.49
N GLY A 25 -5.18 -7.70 -1.59
CA GLY A 25 -5.32 -6.82 -2.74
C GLY A 25 -5.97 -7.46 -3.95
N LEU A 26 -6.18 -8.78 -3.97
CA LEU A 26 -6.88 -9.48 -5.04
C LEU A 26 -8.34 -9.70 -4.65
N ILE A 27 -9.25 -9.23 -5.49
CA ILE A 27 -10.68 -9.56 -5.43
C ILE A 27 -11.01 -10.30 -6.72
N ILE A 28 -11.58 -11.48 -6.58
CA ILE A 28 -12.05 -12.30 -7.70
C ILE A 28 -13.57 -12.24 -7.71
N GLU A 29 -14.15 -11.74 -8.80
CA GLU A 29 -15.59 -11.84 -9.06
C GLU A 29 -15.83 -12.87 -10.16
N GLU A 30 -16.54 -13.94 -9.79
CA GLU A 30 -16.93 -15.00 -10.71
C GLU A 30 -18.03 -14.50 -11.65
N GLY A 31 -17.79 -14.66 -12.95
CA GLY A 31 -18.70 -14.23 -14.02
C GLY A 31 -18.28 -14.87 -15.35
N PRO A 32 -18.98 -14.58 -16.46
CA PRO A 32 -18.69 -15.21 -17.75
C PRO A 32 -17.24 -15.00 -18.24
N PHE A 33 -16.54 -13.99 -17.72
CA PHE A 33 -15.15 -13.68 -18.09
C PHE A 33 -14.16 -13.65 -16.92
N ASN A 34 -14.55 -14.03 -15.70
CA ASN A 34 -13.77 -13.91 -14.44
C ASN A 34 -13.07 -12.55 -14.27
N TYR A 35 -13.58 -11.71 -13.38
CA TYR A 35 -13.01 -10.38 -13.14
C TYR A 35 -12.03 -10.43 -11.97
N TYR A 36 -10.80 -9.99 -12.20
CA TYR A 36 -9.75 -9.91 -11.19
C TYR A 36 -9.42 -8.45 -10.93
N TYR A 37 -9.68 -7.97 -9.72
CA TYR A 37 -9.35 -6.63 -9.28
C TYR A 37 -8.13 -6.70 -8.36
N PHE A 38 -7.17 -5.84 -8.61
CA PHE A 38 -5.90 -5.75 -7.90
C PHE A 38 -5.74 -4.37 -7.29
N GLY A 39 -5.35 -4.33 -6.02
CA GLY A 39 -5.08 -3.10 -5.30
C GLY A 39 -5.62 -3.15 -3.88
N PHE A 40 -4.93 -2.49 -2.97
CA PHE A 40 -5.37 -2.33 -1.60
C PHE A 40 -4.90 -0.98 -1.05
N PRO A 41 -5.77 -0.19 -0.39
CA PRO A 41 -7.21 -0.43 -0.18
C PRO A 41 -8.14 -0.04 -1.34
N ALA A 42 -7.63 0.63 -2.38
CA ALA A 42 -8.39 0.92 -3.59
C ALA A 42 -7.92 0.06 -4.77
N VAL A 43 -8.83 -0.21 -5.71
CA VAL A 43 -8.49 -0.91 -6.96
C VAL A 43 -7.53 -0.05 -7.78
N ALA A 44 -6.38 -0.62 -8.13
CA ALA A 44 -5.34 0.01 -8.93
C ALA A 44 -5.31 -0.53 -10.36
N PHE A 45 -5.65 -1.81 -10.51
CA PHE A 45 -5.56 -2.54 -11.75
C PHE A 45 -6.66 -3.59 -11.79
N SER A 46 -7.18 -3.89 -12.97
CA SER A 46 -8.16 -4.95 -13.15
C SER A 46 -7.91 -5.71 -14.45
N TYR A 47 -8.12 -7.01 -14.38
CA TYR A 47 -8.08 -7.92 -15.51
C TYR A 47 -9.48 -8.50 -15.71
N MET A 48 -10.04 -8.21 -16.87
CA MET A 48 -11.28 -8.80 -17.37
C MET A 48 -10.83 -9.77 -18.46
N GLY A 49 -11.30 -11.02 -18.47
CA GLY A 49 -10.84 -12.04 -19.43
C GLY A 49 -10.75 -11.57 -20.90
N HIS A 50 -10.06 -12.34 -21.74
CA HIS A 50 -9.68 -11.97 -23.12
C HIS A 50 -8.62 -10.88 -23.25
N GLY A 51 -7.72 -10.74 -22.27
CA GLY A 51 -6.60 -9.80 -22.37
C GLY A 51 -6.97 -8.33 -22.11
N LEU A 52 -8.17 -8.07 -21.58
CA LEU A 52 -8.63 -6.72 -21.26
C LEU A 52 -8.10 -6.28 -19.91
N PHE A 53 -7.26 -5.25 -19.92
CA PHE A 53 -6.67 -4.66 -18.72
C PHE A 53 -7.16 -3.24 -18.54
N THR A 54 -7.56 -2.88 -17.32
CA THR A 54 -7.93 -1.50 -16.97
C THR A 54 -7.07 -1.01 -15.82
N PHE A 55 -6.45 0.16 -16.00
CA PHE A 55 -5.65 0.84 -14.99
C PHE A 55 -6.44 1.99 -14.36
N GLN A 56 -6.44 2.04 -13.03
CA GLN A 56 -7.11 3.09 -12.26
C GLN A 56 -6.06 3.97 -11.59
N ILE A 57 -5.65 5.03 -12.28
CA ILE A 57 -4.55 5.92 -11.84
C ILE A 57 -4.81 6.51 -10.45
N LEU A 58 -6.09 6.84 -10.16
CA LEU A 58 -6.53 7.38 -8.89
C LEU A 58 -6.35 6.36 -7.76
N GLY A 59 -6.67 5.10 -8.01
CA GLY A 59 -6.49 4.03 -7.03
C GLY A 59 -5.02 3.75 -6.73
N ILE A 60 -4.15 3.78 -7.76
CA ILE A 60 -2.70 3.67 -7.57
C ILE A 60 -2.17 4.79 -6.67
N LEU A 61 -2.54 6.04 -6.97
CA LEU A 61 -2.12 7.20 -6.19
C LEU A 61 -2.63 7.13 -4.75
N PHE A 62 -3.89 6.75 -4.58
CA PHE A 62 -4.51 6.60 -3.26
C PHE A 62 -3.81 5.53 -2.40
N ASN A 63 -3.50 4.38 -2.99
CA ASN A 63 -2.80 3.30 -2.29
C ASN A 63 -1.39 3.76 -1.83
N ILE A 64 -0.64 4.43 -2.71
CA ILE A 64 0.68 4.98 -2.37
C ILE A 64 0.57 5.98 -1.22
N LEU A 65 -0.40 6.90 -1.27
CA LEU A 65 -0.63 7.90 -0.23
C LEU A 65 -0.95 7.24 1.12
N ILE A 66 -1.85 6.26 1.15
CA ILE A 66 -2.21 5.57 2.40
C ILE A 66 -1.01 4.87 3.02
N VAL A 67 -0.24 4.12 2.24
CA VAL A 67 0.94 3.42 2.73
C VAL A 67 1.99 4.42 3.24
N TYR A 68 2.12 5.57 2.56
CA TYR A 68 3.02 6.65 2.97
C TYR A 68 2.62 7.25 4.33
N TYR A 69 1.35 7.61 4.52
CA TYR A 69 0.86 8.15 5.78
C TYR A 69 0.94 7.14 6.93
N LEU A 70 0.60 5.86 6.68
CA LEU A 70 0.78 4.78 7.66
C LEU A 70 2.25 4.63 8.07
N SER A 71 3.16 4.64 7.10
CA SER A 71 4.60 4.56 7.37
C SER A 71 5.10 5.75 8.19
N LEU A 72 4.63 6.97 7.88
CA LEU A 72 4.94 8.15 8.69
C LEU A 72 4.45 8.02 10.14
N PHE A 73 3.24 7.50 10.33
CA PHE A 73 2.66 7.30 11.65
C PHE A 73 3.46 6.31 12.48
N VAL A 74 3.83 5.15 11.89
CA VAL A 74 4.68 4.14 12.54
C VAL A 74 6.04 4.73 12.93
N VAL A 75 6.69 5.48 12.04
CA VAL A 75 7.97 6.14 12.33
C VAL A 75 7.83 7.14 13.50
N LYS A 76 6.72 7.90 13.54
CA LYS A 76 6.46 8.86 14.61
C LYS A 76 6.28 8.17 15.97
N ILE A 77 5.51 7.07 16.01
CA ILE A 77 5.31 6.27 17.23
C ILE A 77 6.63 5.66 17.70
N SER A 78 7.38 5.01 16.80
CA SER A 78 8.65 4.37 17.15
C SER A 78 9.65 5.36 17.74
N ASN A 79 9.73 6.57 17.18
CA ASN A 79 10.60 7.62 17.71
C ASN A 79 10.15 8.06 19.12
N ASN A 80 8.85 8.25 19.35
CA ASN A 80 8.34 8.62 20.68
C ASN A 80 8.61 7.55 21.74
N ILE A 81 8.42 6.27 21.39
CA ILE A 81 8.71 5.14 22.29
C ILE A 81 10.21 5.10 22.61
N PHE A 82 11.06 5.27 21.60
CA PHE A 82 12.51 5.28 21.77
C PHE A 82 12.99 6.42 22.68
N LEU A 83 12.47 7.64 22.47
CA LEU A 83 12.82 8.81 23.29
C LEU A 83 12.38 8.64 24.75
N ASN A 84 11.18 8.11 25.00
CA ASN A 84 10.68 7.86 26.36
C ASN A 84 11.51 6.79 27.09
N LYS A 85 12.05 5.81 26.36
CA LYS A 85 12.93 4.79 26.94
C LYS A 85 14.25 5.39 27.45
N ASN A 86 14.83 6.36 26.73
CA ASN A 86 16.08 7.00 27.13
C ASN A 86 15.93 7.88 28.38
N GLN A 87 14.78 8.56 28.54
CA GLN A 87 14.50 9.40 29.73
C GLN A 87 14.28 8.63 31.03
N LYS A 88 14.01 7.31 30.98
CA LYS A 88 13.84 6.46 32.17
C LYS A 88 15.14 5.81 32.65
N THR A 89 16.25 6.04 31.96
CA THR A 89 17.57 5.46 32.24
C THR A 89 18.57 6.47 32.83
N GLU A 90 18.13 7.71 33.06
CA GLU A 90 18.84 8.72 33.85
C GLU A 90 18.22 8.82 35.25
#